data_AF-A0A624F7P5-F1
#
_entry.id   AF-A0A624F7P5-F1
#
_cell.length_a   1.000
_cell.length_b   1.000
_cell.length_c   1.000
_cell.angle_alpha   90.00
_cell.angle_beta   90.00
_cell.angle_gamma   90.00
#
_symmetry.space_group_name_H-M   'P 1'
#
loop_
_entity.id
_entity.type
_entity.pdbx_description
1 polymer ?
#
loop_
_entity_poly.entity_id
_entity_poly.type
_entity_poly.pdbx_seq_one_letter_code
_entity_poly.pdbx_strand_id
1 'polypeptide(L)'
;MILTLLTNPIIISVVLMTLLCLFRFNVLLSLLISALVAGVFSHLELVDTMNILISGMKENLKTALSYILLGAIAAAISKTNLTAYLIKIVSHFISHKKYLLLLSIALISCFSQNLIPIHVAFIPLLIPPLLSLFNKLKIDRRAVACALTFGLTTPYMVLPVGFG
;
A
#
# COMPACT_ATOMS: atom_id res chain seq x y z
N MET A 1 -0.61 -17.29 35.92
CA MET A 1 -1.27 -17.19 34.61
C MET A 1 -1.17 -15.79 33.99
N ILE A 2 -1.50 -14.71 34.73
CA ILE A 2 -1.35 -13.34 34.21
C ILE A 2 0.12 -12.90 34.13
N LEU A 3 0.92 -13.16 35.17
CA LEU A 3 2.34 -12.79 35.19
C LEU A 3 3.16 -13.44 34.06
N THR A 4 2.83 -14.69 33.70
CA THR A 4 3.45 -15.44 32.61
C THR A 4 3.11 -14.89 31.23
N LEU A 5 1.98 -14.21 31.08
CA LEU A 5 1.63 -13.50 29.84
C LEU A 5 2.39 -12.17 29.75
N LEU A 6 2.54 -11.43 30.86
CA LEU A 6 3.32 -10.18 30.84
C LEU A 6 4.80 -10.39 30.52
N THR A 7 5.38 -11.53 30.90
CA THR A 7 6.77 -11.88 30.55
C THR A 7 6.94 -12.49 29.17
N ASN A 8 5.86 -12.62 28.37
CA ASN A 8 5.96 -13.20 27.04
C ASN A 8 6.73 -12.23 26.12
N PRO A 9 7.85 -12.65 25.50
CA PRO A 9 8.66 -11.80 24.63
C PRO A 9 7.85 -11.14 23.49
N ILE A 10 6.82 -11.82 23.00
CA ILE A 10 5.93 -11.32 21.94
C ILE A 10 5.11 -10.13 22.45
N ILE A 11 4.52 -10.25 23.65
CA ILE A 11 3.68 -9.19 24.23
C ILE A 11 4.55 -7.98 24.58
N ILE A 12 5.74 -8.20 25.15
CA ILE A 12 6.71 -7.14 25.41
C ILE A 12 7.09 -6.41 24.12
N SER A 13 7.35 -7.15 23.03
CA SER A 13 7.68 -6.57 21.73
C SER A 13 6.55 -5.68 21.18
N VAL A 14 5.31 -6.16 21.19
CA VAL A 14 4.16 -5.40 20.65
C VAL A 14 3.89 -4.14 21.49
N VAL A 15 3.97 -4.24 22.82
CA VAL A 15 3.79 -3.09 23.71
C VAL A 15 4.92 -2.07 23.51
N LEU A 16 6.17 -2.52 23.40
CA LEU A 16 7.31 -1.63 23.13
C LEU A 16 7.13 -0.92 21.78
N MET A 17 6.77 -1.67 20.72
CA MET A 17 6.58 -1.12 19.38
C MET A 17 5.49 -0.05 19.36
N THR A 18 4.35 -0.32 20.02
CA THR A 18 3.23 0.62 20.08
C THR A 18 3.58 1.88 20.88
N LEU A 19 4.29 1.75 22.00
CA LEU A 19 4.77 2.90 22.77
C LEU A 19 5.76 3.76 21.98
N LEU A 20 6.74 3.15 21.30
CA LEU A 20 7.69 3.88 20.45
C LEU A 20 6.98 4.61 19.30
N CYS A 21 6.01 3.96 18.66
CA CYS A 21 5.19 4.60 17.61
C CYS A 21 4.34 5.77 18.17
N LEU A 22 3.81 5.66 19.39
CA LEU A 22 3.07 6.74 20.05
C LEU A 22 3.96 7.95 20.35
N PHE A 23 5.23 7.73 20.65
CA PHE A 23 6.23 8.80 20.79
C PHE A 23 6.69 9.41 19.46
N ARG A 24 5.96 9.16 18.36
CA ARG A 24 6.26 9.63 16.99
C ARG A 24 7.61 9.13 16.45
N PHE A 25 8.09 8.00 16.97
CA PHE A 25 9.26 7.33 16.40
C PHE A 25 8.90 6.67 15.07
N ASN A 26 9.87 6.50 14.17
CA ASN A 26 9.64 5.85 12.89
C ASN A 26 9.23 4.39 13.12
N VAL A 27 8.11 3.97 12.51
CA VAL A 27 7.55 2.62 12.63
C VAL A 27 8.58 1.54 12.29
N LEU A 28 9.40 1.74 11.25
CA LEU A 28 10.44 0.77 10.87
C LEU A 28 11.48 0.59 11.97
N LEU A 29 11.92 1.69 12.57
CA LEU A 29 12.93 1.70 13.61
C LEU A 29 12.36 1.15 14.93
N SER A 30 11.10 1.47 15.22
CA SER A 30 10.32 0.89 16.32
C SER A 30 10.24 -0.64 16.23
N LEU A 31 9.94 -1.16 15.05
CA LEU A 31 9.85 -2.60 14.79
C LEU A 31 11.21 -3.30 14.99
N LEU A 32 12.30 -2.72 14.47
CA LEU A 32 13.65 -3.26 14.65
C LEU A 32 14.07 -3.32 16.13
N ILE A 33 13.87 -2.23 16.87
CA ILE A 33 14.20 -2.18 18.30
C ILE A 33 13.36 -3.19 19.08
N SER A 34 12.06 -3.27 18.78
CA SER A 34 11.13 -4.18 19.47
C SER A 34 11.45 -5.65 19.18
N ALA A 35 11.91 -5.98 17.97
CA ALA A 35 12.34 -7.32 17.61
C ALA A 35 13.65 -7.71 18.30
N LEU A 36 14.62 -6.79 18.39
CA LEU A 36 15.86 -7.01 19.12
C LEU A 36 15.61 -7.23 20.61
N VAL A 37 14.75 -6.41 21.22
CA VAL A 37 14.35 -6.56 22.63
C VAL A 37 13.66 -7.91 22.84
N ALA A 38 12.77 -8.32 21.94
CA ALA A 38 12.13 -9.64 22.00
C ALA A 38 13.14 -10.80 21.95
N GLY A 39 14.14 -10.70 21.07
CA GLY A 39 15.22 -11.68 20.95
C GLY A 39 15.99 -11.87 22.24
N VAL A 40 16.36 -10.76 22.90
CA VAL A 40 17.03 -10.78 24.21
C VAL A 40 16.16 -11.44 25.29
N PHE A 41 14.86 -11.11 25.35
CA PHE A 41 13.93 -11.75 26.30
C PHE A 41 13.69 -13.25 26.01
N SER A 42 13.89 -13.68 24.76
CA SER A 42 13.84 -15.10 24.37
C SER A 42 15.16 -15.87 24.58
N HIS A 43 16.17 -15.25 25.19
CA HIS A 43 17.51 -15.83 25.42
C HIS A 43 18.25 -16.20 24.12
N LEU A 44 17.93 -15.52 23.02
CA LEU A 44 18.66 -15.65 21.76
C LEU A 44 19.86 -14.71 21.76
N GLU A 45 20.96 -15.15 21.12
CA GLU A 45 22.05 -14.23 20.82
C GLU A 45 21.59 -13.14 19.84
N LEU A 46 22.28 -12.00 19.87
CA LEU A 46 21.99 -10.86 19.01
C LEU A 46 22.10 -11.23 17.52
N VAL A 47 23.09 -12.05 17.18
CA VAL A 47 23.32 -12.53 15.82
C VAL A 47 22.18 -13.43 15.36
N ASP A 48 21.73 -14.36 16.20
CA ASP A 48 20.62 -15.26 15.90
C ASP A 48 19.30 -14.52 15.75
N THR A 49 19.05 -13.54 16.61
CA THR A 49 17.87 -12.67 16.53
C THR A 49 17.82 -11.93 15.19
N MET A 50 18.95 -11.39 14.74
CA MET A 50 19.06 -10.72 13.45
C MET A 50 18.86 -11.69 12.28
N ASN A 51 19.42 -12.91 12.37
CA ASN A 51 19.23 -13.94 11.35
C ASN A 51 17.77 -14.38 11.23
N ILE A 52 17.06 -14.52 12.35
CA ILE A 52 15.63 -14.86 12.37
C ILE A 52 14.80 -13.72 11.78
N LEU A 53 15.09 -12.46 12.15
CA LEU A 53 14.42 -11.29 11.60
C LEU A 53 14.61 -11.18 10.07
N ILE A 54 15.84 -11.32 9.58
CA ILE A 54 16.15 -11.26 8.15
C ILE A 54 15.48 -12.41 7.40
N SER A 55 15.55 -13.63 7.96
CA SER A 55 14.91 -14.82 7.40
C SER A 55 13.39 -14.67 7.32
N GLY A 56 12.75 -14.15 8.37
CA GLY A 56 11.32 -13.88 8.41
C GLY A 56 10.86 -12.77 7.45
N MET A 57 11.75 -11.85 7.09
CA MET A 57 11.47 -10.78 6.13
C MET A 57 11.82 -11.15 4.68
N LYS A 58 12.54 -12.25 4.41
CA LYS A 58 13.15 -12.55 3.11
C LYS A 58 12.14 -12.58 1.95
N GLU A 59 10.99 -13.22 2.13
CA GLU A 59 9.94 -13.29 1.10
C GLU A 59 9.30 -11.91 0.86
N ASN A 60 9.07 -11.15 1.92
CA ASN A 60 8.50 -9.81 1.88
C ASN A 60 9.49 -8.74 1.37
N LEU A 61 10.80 -9.00 1.43
CA LEU A 61 11.82 -8.06 0.98
C LEU A 61 11.78 -7.90 -0.55
N LYS A 62 11.53 -8.99 -1.27
CA LYS A 62 11.43 -8.98 -2.75
C LYS A 62 10.22 -8.17 -3.21
N THR A 63 9.08 -8.32 -2.53
CA THR A 63 7.87 -7.53 -2.83
C THR A 63 8.04 -6.07 -2.43
N ALA A 64 8.63 -5.78 -1.27
CA ALA A 64 8.94 -4.42 -0.82
C ALA A 64 9.88 -3.69 -1.80
N LEU A 65 10.97 -4.32 -2.25
CA LEU A 65 11.87 -3.73 -3.24
C LEU A 65 11.16 -3.48 -4.58
N SER A 66 10.29 -4.41 -5.01
CA SER A 66 9.48 -4.21 -6.22
C SER A 66 8.54 -3.01 -6.09
N TYR A 67 7.93 -2.81 -4.92
CA TYR A 67 7.06 -1.65 -4.67
C TYR A 67 7.84 -0.33 -4.59
N ILE A 68 9.05 -0.33 -4.01
CA ILE A 68 9.94 0.84 -4.03
C ILE A 68 10.30 1.21 -5.47
N LEU A 69 10.68 0.22 -6.29
CA LEU A 69 11.03 0.44 -7.70
C LEU A 69 9.83 0.95 -8.51
N LEU A 70 8.65 0.40 -8.24
CA LEU A 70 7.40 0.81 -8.88
C LEU A 70 7.00 2.24 -8.51
N GLY A 71 7.19 2.62 -7.24
CA GLY A 71 7.06 3.99 -6.77
C GLY A 71 8.05 4.94 -7.44
N ALA A 72 9.31 4.52 -7.61
CA ALA A 72 10.33 5.29 -8.33
C ALA A 72 9.97 5.49 -9.81
N ILE A 73 9.45 4.45 -10.47
CA ILE A 73 8.95 4.52 -11.86
C ILE A 73 7.75 5.47 -11.94
N ALA A 74 6.78 5.37 -11.03
CA ALA A 74 5.63 6.27 -11.00
C ALA A 74 6.06 7.74 -10.79
N ALA A 75 7.01 7.99 -9.89
CA ALA A 75 7.60 9.30 -9.67
C ALA A 75 8.33 9.81 -10.93
N ALA A 76 9.09 8.96 -11.62
CA ALA A 76 9.76 9.32 -12.87
C ALA A 76 8.75 9.66 -13.98
N ILE A 77 7.72 8.83 -14.17
CA ILE A 77 6.65 9.06 -15.16
C ILE A 77 5.90 10.36 -14.83
N SER A 78 5.64 10.66 -13.56
CA SER A 78 4.97 11.90 -13.15
C SER A 78 5.74 13.17 -13.54
N LYS A 79 7.08 13.07 -13.68
CA LYS A 79 7.94 14.17 -14.15
C LYS A 79 8.03 14.26 -15.68
N THR A 80 7.50 13.28 -16.41
CA THR A 80 7.45 13.31 -17.88
C THR A 80 6.12 13.87 -18.38
N ASN A 81 6.10 14.43 -19.60
CA ASN A 81 4.86 14.86 -20.28
C ASN A 81 4.00 13.67 -20.77
N LEU A 82 4.38 12.43 -20.46
CA LEU A 82 3.69 11.21 -20.91
C LEU A 82 2.30 11.10 -20.30
N THR A 83 2.15 11.47 -19.02
CA THR A 83 0.87 11.58 -18.33
C THR A 83 -0.05 12.57 -19.04
N ALA A 84 0.45 13.72 -19.49
CA ALA A 84 -0.33 14.71 -20.23
C ALA A 84 -0.89 14.16 -21.57
N TYR A 85 -0.10 13.35 -22.27
CA TYR A 85 -0.51 12.72 -23.52
C TYR A 85 -1.56 11.62 -23.32
N LEU A 86 -1.39 10.78 -22.29
CA LEU A 86 -2.32 9.71 -21.94
C LEU A 86 -3.71 10.25 -21.58
N ILE A 87 -3.76 11.39 -20.87
CA ILE A 87 -5.01 12.12 -20.57
C ILE A 87 -5.74 12.52 -21.83
N LYS A 88 -5.03 12.99 -22.87
CA LYS A 88 -5.66 13.48 -24.10
C LYS A 88 -6.42 12.36 -24.81
N ILE A 89 -5.86 11.15 -24.83
CA ILE A 89 -6.49 9.95 -25.40
C ILE A 89 -7.69 9.52 -24.55
N VAL A 90 -7.52 9.40 -23.23
CA VAL A 90 -8.59 8.94 -22.33
C VAL A 90 -9.73 9.96 -22.26
N SER A 91 -9.40 11.26 -22.22
CA SER A 91 -10.37 12.37 -22.21
C SER A 91 -11.23 12.39 -23.47
N HIS A 92 -10.69 11.96 -24.61
CA HIS A 92 -11.45 11.92 -25.87
C HIS A 92 -12.52 10.83 -25.84
N PHE A 93 -12.23 9.67 -25.24
CA PHE A 93 -13.17 8.56 -25.11
C PHE A 93 -14.27 8.76 -24.05
N ILE A 94 -14.02 9.59 -23.03
CA ILE A 94 -14.85 9.69 -21.81
C ILE A 94 -15.59 11.05 -21.66
N SER A 95 -15.42 11.93 -22.66
CA SER A 95 -15.57 13.39 -22.62
C SER A 95 -16.82 14.02 -21.96
N HIS A 96 -17.96 13.33 -21.75
CA HIS A 96 -19.21 14.03 -21.40
C HIS A 96 -20.02 13.53 -20.20
N LYS A 97 -19.65 12.45 -19.50
CA LYS A 97 -20.46 11.94 -18.37
C LYS A 97 -19.63 11.69 -17.11
N LYS A 98 -19.78 12.58 -16.11
CA LYS A 98 -19.11 12.51 -14.79
C LYS A 98 -19.26 11.15 -14.09
N TYR A 99 -20.46 10.56 -14.17
CA TYR A 99 -20.76 9.26 -13.56
C TYR A 99 -20.11 8.09 -14.31
N LEU A 100 -20.01 8.19 -15.64
CA LEU A 100 -19.41 7.16 -16.48
C LEU A 100 -17.89 7.08 -16.24
N LEU A 101 -17.26 8.24 -16.01
CA LEU A 101 -15.86 8.34 -15.63
C LEU A 101 -15.61 7.67 -14.26
N LEU A 102 -16.39 8.02 -13.23
CA LEU A 102 -16.30 7.39 -11.91
C LEU A 102 -16.52 5.87 -11.96
N LEU A 103 -17.51 5.41 -12.73
CA LEU A 103 -17.81 3.99 -12.91
C LEU A 103 -16.68 3.26 -13.66
N SER A 104 -16.10 3.89 -14.68
CA SER A 104 -14.94 3.32 -15.40
C SER A 104 -13.72 3.19 -14.49
N ILE A 105 -13.45 4.16 -13.61
CA ILE A 105 -12.38 4.08 -12.63
C ILE A 105 -12.63 2.92 -11.65
N ALA A 106 -13.85 2.78 -11.15
CA ALA A 106 -14.22 1.69 -10.24
C ALA A 106 -14.04 0.31 -10.91
N LEU A 107 -14.46 0.16 -12.17
CA LEU A 107 -14.28 -1.08 -12.95
C LEU A 107 -12.80 -1.40 -13.20
N ILE A 108 -12.02 -0.42 -13.66
CA ILE A 108 -10.58 -0.62 -13.90
C ILE A 108 -9.86 -0.97 -12.59
N SER A 109 -10.26 -0.35 -11.48
CA SER A 109 -9.71 -0.67 -10.15
C SER A 109 -10.02 -2.10 -9.72
N CYS A 110 -11.24 -2.56 -9.99
CA CYS A 110 -11.67 -3.93 -9.72
C CYS A 110 -10.84 -4.95 -10.51
N PHE A 111 -10.60 -4.69 -11.80
CA PHE A 111 -9.75 -5.53 -12.65
C PHE A 111 -8.26 -5.48 -12.24
N SER A 112 -7.76 -4.31 -11.81
CA SER A 112 -6.38 -4.13 -11.34
C SER A 112 -6.05 -4.88 -10.05
N GLN A 113 -7.07 -5.39 -9.34
CA GLN A 113 -6.88 -6.26 -8.19
C GLN A 113 -6.94 -7.75 -8.55
N ASN A 114 -7.84 -8.14 -9.44
CA ASN A 114 -8.17 -9.55 -9.69
C ASN A 114 -7.39 -10.19 -10.86
N LEU A 115 -7.10 -9.44 -11.93
CA LEU A 115 -6.51 -10.00 -13.16
C LEU A 115 -4.97 -9.93 -13.16
N ILE A 116 -4.40 -8.84 -12.63
CA ILE A 116 -2.97 -8.64 -12.48
C ILE A 116 -2.79 -7.79 -11.22
N PRO A 117 -2.00 -8.20 -10.21
CA PRO A 117 -1.86 -7.46 -8.94
C PRO A 117 -1.00 -6.19 -9.09
N ILE A 118 -1.54 -5.17 -9.79
CA ILE A 118 -0.88 -3.89 -10.10
C ILE A 118 -1.41 -2.76 -9.20
N HIS A 119 -2.39 -3.03 -8.34
CA HIS A 119 -3.12 -2.05 -7.54
C HIS A 119 -2.22 -1.03 -6.79
N VAL A 120 -1.03 -1.42 -6.32
CA VAL A 120 -0.06 -0.52 -5.66
C VAL A 120 0.56 0.50 -6.64
N ALA A 121 0.83 0.10 -7.89
CA ALA A 121 1.32 1.00 -8.95
C ALA A 121 0.21 1.89 -9.51
N PHE A 122 -0.99 1.34 -9.53
CA PHE A 122 -2.13 1.88 -10.26
C PHE A 122 -2.52 3.27 -9.77
N ILE A 123 -2.61 3.44 -8.45
CA ILE A 123 -2.99 4.71 -7.81
C ILE A 123 -2.05 5.87 -8.21
N PRO A 124 -0.72 5.78 -7.96
CA PRO A 124 0.19 6.88 -8.28
C PRO A 124 0.37 7.09 -9.79
N LEU A 125 0.13 6.07 -10.63
CA LEU A 125 0.20 6.23 -12.08
C LEU A 125 -1.07 6.88 -12.66
N LEU A 126 -2.25 6.48 -12.19
CA LEU A 126 -3.54 6.81 -12.82
C LEU A 126 -4.16 8.09 -12.24
N ILE A 127 -4.01 8.37 -10.94
CA ILE A 127 -4.65 9.56 -10.34
C ILE A 127 -4.04 10.89 -10.82
N PRO A 128 -2.71 11.09 -10.82
CA PRO A 128 -2.11 12.37 -11.23
C PRO A 128 -2.54 12.85 -12.63
N PRO A 129 -2.58 12.01 -13.67
CA PRO A 129 -3.05 12.45 -14.98
C PRO A 129 -4.53 12.85 -14.97
N LEU A 130 -5.40 12.05 -14.37
CA LEU A 130 -6.84 12.32 -14.38
C LEU A 130 -7.26 13.55 -13.58
N LEU A 131 -6.38 14.13 -12.76
CA LEU A 131 -6.65 15.32 -11.96
C LEU A 131 -7.14 16.51 -12.80
N SER A 132 -6.56 16.71 -13.98
CA SER A 132 -6.95 17.79 -14.91
C SER A 132 -8.36 17.58 -15.50
N LEU A 133 -8.72 16.32 -15.76
CA LEU A 133 -10.04 15.88 -16.24
C LEU A 133 -11.11 16.07 -15.16
N PHE A 134 -10.80 15.72 -13.91
CA PHE A 134 -11.70 15.92 -12.77
C PHE A 134 -12.04 17.40 -12.57
N ASN A 135 -11.04 18.28 -12.71
CA ASN A 135 -11.25 19.73 -12.62
C ASN A 135 -12.16 20.26 -13.75
N LYS A 136 -12.00 19.79 -14.99
CA LYS A 136 -12.88 20.19 -16.12
C LYS A 136 -14.32 19.72 -15.93
N LEU A 137 -14.52 18.52 -15.37
CA LEU A 137 -15.83 17.91 -15.15
C LEU A 137 -16.46 18.29 -13.79
N LYS A 138 -15.80 19.13 -12.98
CA LYS A 138 -16.19 19.52 -11.62
C LYS A 138 -16.52 18.31 -10.73
N ILE A 139 -15.69 17.27 -10.78
CA ILE A 139 -15.85 16.07 -9.95
C ILE A 139 -15.15 16.30 -8.61
N ASP A 140 -15.84 16.01 -7.51
CA ASP A 140 -15.25 16.03 -6.18
C ASP A 140 -14.19 14.93 -6.03
N ARG A 141 -13.00 15.32 -5.54
CA ARG A 141 -11.89 14.39 -5.27
C ARG A 141 -12.29 13.27 -4.29
N ARG A 142 -13.25 13.55 -3.40
CA ARG A 142 -13.83 12.58 -2.46
C ARG A 142 -14.58 11.45 -3.17
N ALA A 143 -15.35 11.77 -4.21
CA ALA A 143 -16.08 10.77 -4.99
C ALA A 143 -15.13 9.85 -5.75
N VAL A 144 -14.04 10.39 -6.28
CA VAL A 144 -12.97 9.61 -6.94
C VAL A 144 -12.28 8.69 -5.95
N ALA A 145 -11.91 9.20 -4.77
CA ALA A 145 -11.32 8.38 -3.71
C ALA A 145 -12.25 7.25 -3.29
N CYS A 146 -13.55 7.53 -3.10
CA CYS A 146 -14.54 6.51 -2.75
C CYS A 146 -14.70 5.45 -3.85
N ALA A 147 -14.71 5.85 -5.13
CA ALA A 147 -14.80 4.93 -6.25
C ALA A 147 -13.55 4.02 -6.37
N LEU A 148 -12.36 4.58 -6.12
CA LEU A 148 -11.10 3.83 -6.07
C LEU A 148 -11.06 2.87 -4.89
N THR A 149 -11.39 3.30 -3.67
CA THR A 149 -11.40 2.42 -2.49
C THR A 149 -12.47 1.35 -2.62
N PHE A 150 -13.65 1.69 -3.15
CA PHE A 150 -14.68 0.70 -3.45
C PHE A 150 -14.17 -0.33 -4.46
N GLY A 151 -13.58 0.11 -5.56
CA GLY A 151 -13.03 -0.77 -6.59
C GLY A 151 -11.78 -1.55 -6.15
N LEU A 152 -11.10 -1.16 -5.06
CA LEU A 152 -9.91 -1.84 -4.53
C LEU A 152 -10.17 -2.60 -3.21
N THR A 153 -11.34 -2.52 -2.61
CA THR A 153 -11.60 -3.22 -1.32
C THR A 153 -12.79 -4.14 -1.43
N THR A 154 -13.80 -3.76 -2.21
CA THR A 154 -14.98 -4.60 -2.46
C THR A 154 -14.65 -5.89 -3.22
N PRO A 155 -13.83 -5.89 -4.29
CA PRO A 155 -13.49 -7.13 -4.98
C PRO A 155 -12.73 -8.08 -4.07
N TYR A 156 -11.81 -7.53 -3.24
CA TYR A 156 -11.10 -8.27 -2.22
C TYR A 156 -12.04 -8.98 -1.23
N MET A 157 -13.12 -8.34 -0.81
CA MET A 157 -14.07 -8.92 0.14
C MET A 157 -15.09 -9.88 -0.49
N VAL A 158 -15.47 -9.65 -1.75
CA VAL A 158 -16.62 -10.31 -2.39
C VAL A 158 -16.20 -11.46 -3.31
N LEU A 159 -15.05 -11.37 -3.97
CA LEU A 159 -14.60 -12.37 -4.94
C LEU A 159 -13.49 -13.25 -4.33
N PRO A 160 -13.72 -14.56 -4.13
CA PRO A 160 -12.71 -15.50 -3.63
C PRO A 160 -11.76 -15.98 -4.75
N VAL A 161 -11.41 -15.08 -5.67
CA VAL A 161 -10.55 -15.35 -6.83
C VAL A 161 -9.57 -14.18 -6.98
N GLY A 162 -8.32 -14.48 -7.34
CA GLY A 162 -7.27 -13.47 -7.54
C GLY A 162 -6.20 -13.40 -6.45
N PHE A 163 -6.26 -14.29 -5.45
CA PHE A 163 -5.18 -14.45 -4.46
C PHE A 163 -4.54 -15.82 -4.67
N GLY A 164 -3.25 -15.78 -5.07
CA GLY A 164 -2.36 -16.93 -4.98
C GLY A 164 -2.03 -17.26 -3.54
#